data_AF-A0A1G2P8S6-F1
#
_entry.id   AF-A0A1G2P8S6-F1
#
_cell.length_a   1.000
_cell.length_b   1.000
_cell.length_c   1.000
_cell.angle_alpha   90.00
_cell.angle_beta   90.00
_cell.angle_gamma   90.00
#
_symmetry.space_group_name_H-M   'P 1'
#
loop_
_entity.id
_entity.type
_entity.pdbx_description
1 polymer ?
#
loop_
_entity_poly.entity_id
_entity_poly.type
_entity_poly.pdbx_seq_one_letter_code
_entity_poly.pdbx_strand_id
1 'polypeptide(L)'
;MKRNLAKKIVFLLLITTCSVLPYVAVAQTPPPAMDYVMLQPLPNTTTAGSKAVDINKYLPGIFQLAIGLSGALAVIMIIMGGLKYMTSDAISSKKAGADQIRNAVYGLLLALGAYMILYTINPRLVSQQGTTIVQPIEYSPDAWSKFRKGTPVTQPPVTRPKNR
;
A
#
# COMPACT_ATOMS: atom_id res chain seq x y z
N MET A 1 -11.73 14.87 43.10
CA MET A 1 -11.67 13.72 42.16
C MET A 1 -12.11 14.02 40.71
N LYS A 2 -12.87 15.10 40.41
CA LYS A 2 -13.50 15.36 39.08
C LYS A 2 -12.56 15.83 37.94
N ARG A 3 -11.33 16.29 38.24
CA ARG A 3 -10.37 16.85 37.24
C ARG A 3 -9.89 15.82 36.20
N ASN A 4 -9.84 14.54 36.57
CA ASN A 4 -9.40 13.45 35.69
C ASN A 4 -10.56 12.88 34.84
N LEU A 5 -11.81 13.14 35.24
CA LEU A 5 -13.00 12.70 34.51
C LEU A 5 -13.25 13.63 33.31
N ALA A 6 -13.15 14.96 33.51
CA ALA A 6 -13.29 15.93 32.43
C ALA A 6 -12.22 15.76 31.33
N LYS A 7 -10.97 15.52 31.71
CA LYS A 7 -9.89 15.24 30.74
C LYS A 7 -10.14 13.96 29.93
N LYS A 8 -10.69 12.91 30.55
CA LYS A 8 -11.06 11.66 29.87
C LYS A 8 -12.23 11.85 28.90
N ILE A 9 -13.23 12.63 29.28
CA ILE A 9 -14.39 12.94 28.41
C ILE A 9 -13.96 13.80 27.22
N VAL A 10 -13.09 14.79 27.42
CA VAL A 10 -12.53 15.60 26.32
C VAL A 10 -11.67 14.75 25.38
N PHE A 11 -10.86 13.84 25.92
CA PHE A 11 -10.07 12.90 25.10
C PHE A 11 -10.97 11.93 24.31
N LEU A 12 -12.07 11.44 24.91
CA LEU A 12 -13.05 10.60 24.23
C LEU A 12 -13.79 11.37 23.13
N LEU A 13 -14.24 12.60 23.39
CA LEU A 13 -14.89 13.47 22.40
C LEU A 13 -13.97 13.80 21.22
N LEU A 14 -12.67 14.03 21.46
CA LEU A 14 -11.70 14.35 20.42
C LEU A 14 -11.45 13.13 19.50
N ILE A 15 -11.41 11.92 20.05
CA ILE A 15 -11.30 10.68 19.28
C ILE A 15 -12.57 10.41 18.47
N THR A 16 -13.76 10.58 19.06
CA THR A 16 -15.03 10.38 18.35
C THR A 16 -15.21 11.40 17.22
N THR A 17 -14.82 12.66 17.44
CA THR A 17 -14.90 13.70 16.40
C THR A 17 -13.92 13.44 15.26
N CYS A 18 -12.69 13.00 15.56
CA CYS A 18 -11.67 12.66 14.56
C CYS A 18 -12.10 11.46 13.68
N SER A 19 -12.83 10.50 14.27
CA SER A 19 -13.31 9.31 13.55
C SER A 19 -14.48 9.59 12.59
N VAL A 20 -15.16 10.74 12.72
CA VAL A 20 -16.32 11.12 11.87
C VAL A 20 -15.92 12.03 10.70
N LEU A 21 -14.77 12.72 10.77
CA LEU A 21 -14.23 13.54 9.69
C LEU A 21 -13.94 12.81 8.36
N PRO A 22 -13.48 11.53 8.31
CA PRO A 22 -13.27 10.87 7.02
C PRO A 22 -14.58 10.52 6.28
N TYR A 23 -15.74 10.56 6.95
CA TYR A 23 -17.02 10.22 6.32
C TYR A 23 -17.60 11.34 5.44
N VAL A 24 -17.19 12.60 5.63
CA VAL A 24 -17.71 13.75 4.83
C VAL A 24 -16.82 14.12 3.64
N ALA A 25 -15.73 13.39 3.39
CA ALA A 25 -14.87 13.58 2.23
C ALA A 25 -15.35 12.75 1.02
N VAL A 26 -16.57 13.00 0.53
CA VAL A 26 -17.02 12.48 -0.77
C VAL A 26 -17.16 13.65 -1.74
N ALA A 27 -16.09 13.93 -2.49
CA ALA A 27 -16.12 14.64 -3.77
C ALA A 27 -14.72 14.60 -4.40
N GLN A 28 -14.34 13.45 -4.97
CA GLN A 28 -13.26 13.42 -5.95
C GLN A 28 -13.90 13.42 -7.33
N THR A 29 -14.03 14.61 -7.93
CA THR A 29 -14.27 14.72 -9.38
C THR A 29 -13.04 14.18 -10.11
N PRO A 30 -13.19 13.23 -11.06
CA PRO A 30 -12.08 12.70 -11.85
C PRO A 30 -11.28 13.83 -12.52
N PRO A 31 -9.98 13.99 -12.22
CA PRO A 31 -9.13 14.93 -12.94
C PRO A 31 -8.97 14.49 -14.40
N PRO A 32 -8.85 15.43 -15.35
CA PRO A 32 -8.51 15.10 -16.75
C PRO A 32 -7.19 14.31 -16.78
N ALA A 33 -7.12 13.30 -17.65
CA ALA A 33 -5.97 12.40 -17.77
C ALA A 33 -4.74 13.19 -18.26
N MET A 34 -3.95 13.68 -17.30
CA MET A 34 -2.64 14.27 -17.56
C MET A 34 -1.68 13.13 -17.92
N ASP A 35 -1.13 13.14 -19.13
CA ASP A 35 -0.05 12.25 -19.58
C ASP A 35 1.22 12.58 -18.77
N TYR A 36 1.29 12.01 -17.56
CA TYR A 36 2.35 12.24 -16.60
C TYR A 36 3.38 11.13 -16.71
N VAL A 37 4.63 11.48 -17.04
CA VAL A 37 5.74 10.54 -17.13
C VAL A 37 6.43 10.47 -15.76
N MET A 38 6.52 9.27 -15.19
CA MET A 38 7.22 9.04 -13.93
C MET A 38 8.73 9.20 -14.10
N LEU A 39 9.32 10.16 -13.40
CA LEU A 39 10.77 10.44 -13.44
C LEU A 39 11.57 9.55 -12.47
N GLN A 40 10.91 8.96 -11.47
CA GLN A 40 11.56 8.06 -10.50
C GLN A 40 10.93 6.66 -10.57
N PRO A 41 11.52 5.73 -11.33
CA PRO A 41 11.11 4.33 -11.30
C PRO A 41 11.38 3.77 -9.91
N LEU A 42 10.32 3.29 -9.26
CA LEU A 42 10.41 2.66 -7.96
C LEU A 42 10.72 1.16 -8.15
N PRO A 43 11.62 0.59 -7.33
CA PRO A 43 11.88 -0.84 -7.35
C PRO A 43 10.57 -1.64 -7.25
N ASN A 44 10.43 -2.63 -8.13
CA ASN A 44 9.35 -3.62 -8.14
C ASN A 44 7.96 -3.17 -8.65
N THR A 45 7.83 -2.00 -9.28
CA THR A 45 6.52 -1.54 -9.78
C THR A 45 6.50 -0.96 -11.20
N THR A 46 7.61 -0.40 -11.68
CA THR A 46 7.62 0.33 -12.95
C THR A 46 8.95 0.17 -13.70
N THR A 47 8.87 -0.36 -14.92
CA THR A 47 9.95 -0.27 -15.90
C THR A 47 10.08 1.19 -16.36
N ALA A 48 11.29 1.73 -16.33
CA ALA A 48 11.56 3.08 -16.82
C ALA A 48 11.00 3.25 -18.25
N GLY A 49 10.12 4.25 -18.45
CA GLY A 49 9.55 4.59 -19.76
C GLY A 49 8.10 4.15 -20.04
N SER A 50 7.38 3.59 -19.07
CA SER A 50 5.95 3.26 -19.27
C SER A 50 5.09 4.53 -19.29
N LYS A 51 4.44 4.79 -20.43
CA LYS A 51 3.56 5.94 -20.74
C LYS A 51 2.19 5.93 -20.03
N ALA A 52 2.02 5.11 -19.01
CA ALA A 52 0.76 5.02 -18.27
C ALA A 52 1.05 5.09 -16.77
N VAL A 53 0.53 6.12 -16.12
CA VAL A 53 0.53 6.24 -14.66
C VAL A 53 -0.46 5.22 -14.10
N ASP A 54 0.00 3.99 -13.95
CA ASP A 54 -0.74 3.00 -13.17
C ASP A 54 -0.52 3.30 -11.68
N ILE A 55 -1.33 4.22 -11.13
CA ILE A 55 -1.42 4.47 -9.67
C ILE A 55 -1.59 3.13 -8.92
N ASN A 56 -2.32 2.20 -9.55
CA ASN A 56 -2.54 0.83 -9.09
C ASN A 56 -1.26 0.02 -8.88
N LYS A 57 -0.16 0.31 -9.60
CA LYS A 57 1.14 -0.35 -9.43
C LYS A 57 2.07 0.43 -8.50
N TYR A 58 1.98 1.75 -8.48
CA TYR A 58 2.88 2.60 -7.70
C TYR A 58 2.61 2.55 -6.19
N LEU A 59 1.33 2.55 -5.79
CA LEU A 59 0.93 2.42 -4.38
C LEU A 59 1.51 1.17 -3.71
N PRO A 60 1.33 -0.06 -4.24
CA PRO A 60 1.87 -1.25 -3.60
C PRO A 60 3.39 -1.20 -3.35
N GLY A 61 4.16 -0.59 -4.28
CA GLY A 61 5.62 -0.48 -4.14
C GLY A 61 6.04 0.41 -2.98
N ILE A 62 5.41 1.58 -2.81
CA ILE A 62 5.69 2.46 -1.68
C ILE A 62 5.32 1.78 -0.36
N PHE A 63 4.18 1.09 -0.30
CA PHE A 63 3.78 0.38 0.92
C PHE A 63 4.72 -0.78 1.26
N GLN A 64 5.18 -1.55 0.27
CA GLN A 64 6.14 -2.63 0.49
C GLN A 64 7.49 -2.09 0.99
N LEU A 65 7.96 -0.97 0.44
CA LEU A 65 9.18 -0.29 0.92
C LEU A 65 8.99 0.28 2.34
N ALA A 66 7.84 0.89 2.63
CA ALA A 66 7.54 1.44 3.95
C ALA A 66 7.50 0.36 5.04
N ILE A 67 6.92 -0.81 4.75
CA ILE A 67 6.87 -1.93 5.70
C ILE A 67 8.28 -2.53 5.91
N GLY A 68 9.05 -2.69 4.84
CA GLY A 68 10.44 -3.13 4.93
C GLY A 68 11.29 -2.20 5.79
N LEU A 69 11.17 -0.88 5.57
CA LEU A 69 11.88 0.14 6.34
C LEU A 69 11.42 0.17 7.80
N SER A 70 10.12 0.07 8.06
CA SER A 70 9.56 0.02 9.41
C SER A 70 10.04 -1.20 10.18
N GLY A 71 10.07 -2.38 9.55
CA GLY A 71 10.60 -3.61 10.14
C GLY A 71 12.07 -3.48 10.53
N ALA A 72 12.91 -2.94 9.63
CA ALA A 72 14.33 -2.73 9.89
C ALA A 72 14.57 -1.79 11.09
N LEU A 73 13.85 -0.67 11.14
CA LEU A 73 13.94 0.30 12.24
C LEU A 73 13.44 -0.29 13.56
N ALA A 74 12.37 -1.07 13.54
CA ALA A 74 11.83 -1.73 14.72
C ALA A 74 12.86 -2.70 15.33
N VAL A 75 13.54 -3.50 14.51
CA VAL A 75 14.59 -4.43 14.99
C VAL A 75 15.73 -3.68 15.67
N ILE A 76 16.21 -2.58 15.10
CA ILE A 76 17.29 -1.77 15.69
C ILE A 76 16.89 -1.25 17.08
N MET A 77 15.68 -0.71 17.20
CA MET A 77 15.17 -0.19 18.47
C MET A 77 14.96 -1.29 19.53
N ILE A 78 14.54 -2.49 19.11
CA ILE A 78 14.41 -3.65 20.00
C ILE A 78 15.78 -4.07 20.54
N ILE A 79 16.81 -4.12 19.69
CA ILE A 79 18.17 -4.48 20.10
C ILE A 79 18.70 -3.46 21.13
N MET A 80 18.60 -2.16 20.84
CA MET A 80 19.06 -1.12 21.76
C MET A 80 18.29 -1.13 23.09
N GLY A 81 16.98 -1.31 23.05
CA GLY A 81 16.14 -1.42 24.24
C GLY A 81 16.41 -2.70 25.04
N GLY A 82 16.66 -3.82 24.36
CA GLY A 82 17.00 -5.11 24.94
C GLY A 82 18.35 -5.10 25.66
N LEU A 83 19.38 -4.56 25.00
CA LEU A 83 20.69 -4.37 25.63
C LEU A 83 20.58 -3.50 26.88
N LYS A 84 19.88 -2.36 26.79
CA LYS A 84 19.65 -1.47 27.93
C LYS A 84 18.89 -2.13 29.07
N TYR A 85 17.94 -3.02 28.78
CA TYR A 85 17.18 -3.76 29.78
C TYR A 85 18.02 -4.81 30.51
N MET A 86 18.93 -5.49 29.80
CA MET A 86 19.75 -6.58 30.36
C MET A 86 20.97 -6.08 31.13
N THR A 87 21.61 -4.99 30.69
CA THR A 87 22.86 -4.49 31.30
C THR A 87 22.65 -3.42 32.37
N SER A 88 21.41 -3.01 32.64
CA SER A 88 21.13 -1.97 33.62
C SER A 88 20.65 -2.52 34.96
N ASP A 89 21.42 -2.30 36.01
CA ASP A 89 21.00 -2.54 37.41
C ASP A 89 20.08 -1.44 37.95
N ALA A 90 20.06 -0.27 37.30
CA ALA A 90 19.18 0.83 37.68
C ALA A 90 17.72 0.53 37.25
N ILE A 91 16.79 0.50 38.21
CA ILE A 91 15.34 0.32 38.00
C ILE A 91 14.80 1.27 36.92
N SER A 92 15.31 2.51 36.89
CA SER A 92 14.94 3.52 35.89
C SER A 92 15.33 3.11 34.46
N SER A 93 16.57 2.65 34.28
CA SER A 93 17.09 2.23 32.97
C SER A 93 16.44 0.93 32.50
N LYS A 94 16.11 0.03 33.44
CA LYS A 94 15.34 -1.19 33.17
C LYS A 94 13.93 -0.86 32.68
N LYS A 95 13.24 0.10 33.32
CA LYS A 95 11.93 0.58 32.86
C LYS A 95 12.03 1.25 31.48
N ALA A 96 13.06 2.06 31.25
CA ALA A 96 13.28 2.73 29.97
C ALA A 96 13.52 1.75 28.81
N GLY A 97 14.31 0.68 29.04
CA GLY A 97 14.52 -0.38 28.04
C GLY A 97 13.23 -1.12 27.69
N ALA A 98 12.42 -1.45 28.70
CA ALA A 98 11.12 -2.09 28.50
C ALA A 98 10.12 -1.19 27.75
N ASP A 99 10.08 0.11 28.07
CA ASP A 99 9.23 1.07 27.37
C ASP A 99 9.69 1.27 25.92
N GLN A 100 11.00 1.23 25.64
CA GLN A 100 11.54 1.32 24.28
C GLN A 100 11.18 0.11 23.42
N ILE A 101 11.27 -1.10 23.96
CA ILE A 101 10.83 -2.32 23.25
C ILE A 101 9.33 -2.25 22.97
N ARG A 102 8.51 -1.85 23.94
CA ARG A 102 7.06 -1.69 23.77
C ARG A 102 6.73 -0.70 22.64
N ASN A 103 7.39 0.45 22.63
CA ASN A 103 7.18 1.45 21.58
C ASN A 103 7.58 0.93 20.19
N ALA A 104 8.68 0.17 20.09
CA ALA A 104 9.08 -0.47 18.84
C ALA A 104 8.05 -1.49 18.35
N VAL A 105 7.51 -2.31 19.27
CA VAL A 105 6.44 -3.27 18.96
C VAL A 105 5.17 -2.57 18.50
N TYR A 106 4.74 -1.49 19.16
CA TYR A 106 3.59 -0.70 18.73
C TYR A 106 3.80 -0.05 17.35
N GLY A 107 5.02 0.42 17.05
CA GLY A 107 5.35 0.95 15.73
C GLY A 107 5.24 -0.13 14.63
N LEU A 108 5.77 -1.32 14.89
CA LEU A 108 5.66 -2.46 13.97
C LEU A 108 4.19 -2.90 13.80
N LEU A 109 3.44 -2.97 14.90
CA LEU A 109 2.02 -3.33 14.88
C LEU A 109 1.20 -2.31 14.08
N LEU A 110 1.55 -1.02 14.16
CA LEU A 110 0.91 0.05 13.40
C LEU A 110 1.20 -0.08 11.90
N ALA A 111 2.45 -0.36 11.52
CA ALA A 111 2.80 -0.60 10.12
C ALA A 111 2.08 -1.83 9.55
N LEU A 112 2.02 -2.92 10.33
CA LEU A 112 1.34 -4.16 9.94
C LEU A 112 -0.19 -3.98 9.94
N GLY A 113 -0.73 -3.19 10.85
CA GLY A 113 -2.13 -2.79 10.88
C GLY A 113 -2.54 -1.93 9.67
N ALA A 114 -1.69 -0.99 9.26
CA ALA A 114 -1.91 -0.20 8.05
C ALA A 114 -1.95 -1.10 6.80
N TYR A 115 -1.04 -2.08 6.72
CA TYR A 115 -1.08 -3.10 5.68
C TYR A 115 -2.37 -3.94 5.72
N MET A 116 -2.76 -4.40 6.91
CA MET A 116 -3.95 -5.23 7.10
C MET A 116 -5.22 -4.47 6.67
N ILE A 117 -5.35 -3.19 7.02
CA ILE A 117 -6.49 -2.35 6.62
C ILE A 117 -6.51 -2.18 5.10
N LEU A 118 -5.37 -1.90 4.48
CA LEU A 118 -5.29 -1.72 3.02
C LEU A 118 -5.63 -3.01 2.27
N TYR A 119 -5.13 -4.14 2.77
CA TYR A 119 -5.45 -5.47 2.25
C TYR A 119 -6.94 -5.80 2.41
N THR A 120 -7.56 -5.37 3.52
CA THR A 120 -8.99 -5.59 3.79
C THR A 120 -9.88 -4.75 2.87
N ILE A 121 -9.51 -3.50 2.58
CA ILE A 121 -10.29 -2.62 1.69
C ILE A 121 -10.17 -3.06 0.24
N ASN A 122 -8.95 -3.32 -0.23
CA ASN A 122 -8.75 -3.81 -1.60
C ASN A 122 -7.43 -4.57 -1.74
N PRO A 123 -7.46 -5.91 -1.83
CA PRO A 123 -6.25 -6.70 -1.97
C PRO A 123 -5.54 -6.45 -3.30
N ARG A 124 -6.16 -5.81 -4.31
CA ARG A 124 -5.52 -5.47 -5.59
C ARG A 124 -4.51 -4.33 -5.49
N LEU A 125 -4.52 -3.56 -4.39
CA LEU A 125 -3.53 -2.52 -4.09
C LEU A 125 -2.26 -3.07 -3.44
N VAL A 126 -2.27 -4.36 -3.08
CA VAL A 126 -1.23 -5.03 -2.31
C VAL A 126 -0.73 -6.28 -3.01
N SER A 127 -1.65 -7.06 -3.58
CA SER A 127 -1.35 -8.24 -4.40
C SER A 127 -1.46 -7.85 -5.87
N GLN A 128 -0.35 -8.02 -6.60
CA GLN A 128 -0.30 -7.90 -8.06
C GLN A 128 -1.06 -9.03 -8.79
N GLN A 129 -2.14 -9.57 -8.19
CA GLN A 129 -3.00 -10.57 -8.82
C GLN A 129 -4.12 -9.86 -9.58
N GLY A 130 -3.75 -9.31 -10.73
CA GLY A 130 -4.73 -8.58 -11.55
C GLY A 130 -4.24 -8.13 -12.91
N THR A 131 -2.98 -8.36 -13.27
CA THR A 131 -2.59 -8.39 -14.68
C THR A 131 -2.90 -9.78 -15.21
N THR A 132 -4.20 -10.08 -15.39
CA THR A 132 -4.55 -10.84 -16.58
C THR A 132 -3.93 -10.03 -17.70
N ILE A 133 -2.82 -10.54 -18.25
CA ILE A 133 -2.43 -10.22 -19.61
C ILE A 133 -3.71 -10.39 -20.41
N VAL A 134 -4.40 -9.29 -20.67
CA VAL A 134 -5.20 -9.19 -21.87
C VAL A 134 -4.20 -9.60 -22.93
N GLN A 135 -4.41 -10.79 -23.50
CA GLN A 135 -3.64 -11.31 -24.63
C GLN A 135 -3.34 -10.09 -25.49
N PRO A 136 -2.07 -9.79 -25.83
CA PRO A 136 -1.78 -8.69 -26.74
C PRO A 136 -2.77 -8.85 -27.89
N ILE A 137 -3.65 -7.87 -28.09
CA ILE A 137 -4.50 -7.89 -29.28
C ILE A 137 -3.51 -8.04 -30.43
N GLU A 138 -3.55 -9.20 -31.09
CA GLU A 138 -2.64 -9.49 -32.18
C GLU A 138 -2.98 -8.45 -33.25
N TYR A 139 -2.18 -7.38 -33.28
CA TYR A 139 -2.39 -6.26 -34.18
C TYR A 139 -2.09 -6.80 -35.56
N SER A 140 -3.13 -7.28 -36.22
CA SER A 140 -3.15 -7.63 -37.64
C SER A 140 -2.97 -6.30 -38.39
N PRO A 141 -1.78 -6.02 -38.97
CA PRO A 141 -1.51 -4.74 -39.64
C PRO A 141 -2.43 -4.55 -40.85
N ASP A 142 -2.99 -5.64 -41.36
CA ASP A 142 -3.93 -5.72 -42.46
C ASP A 142 -5.41 -5.60 -42.05
N ALA A 143 -5.74 -5.49 -40.75
CA ALA A 143 -7.11 -5.37 -40.26
C ALA A 143 -7.87 -4.23 -40.97
N TRP A 144 -7.29 -3.03 -41.01
CA TRP A 144 -7.84 -1.87 -41.72
C TRP A 144 -7.96 -2.05 -43.24
N SER A 145 -7.24 -2.99 -43.83
CA SER A 145 -7.36 -3.32 -45.27
C SER A 145 -8.50 -4.32 -45.54
N LYS A 146 -8.75 -5.25 -44.62
CA LYS A 146 -9.82 -6.25 -44.68
C LYS A 146 -11.19 -5.64 -44.41
N PHE A 147 -11.29 -4.76 -43.41
CA PHE A 147 -12.51 -3.98 -43.17
C PHE A 147 -12.91 -3.15 -44.40
N ARG A 148 -11.95 -2.51 -45.08
CA ARG A 148 -12.19 -1.77 -46.34
C ARG A 148 -12.65 -2.65 -47.50
N LYS A 149 -12.36 -3.96 -47.46
CA LYS A 149 -12.72 -4.93 -48.50
C LYS A 149 -13.97 -5.74 -48.15
N GLY A 150 -14.64 -5.43 -47.03
CA GLY A 150 -15.86 -6.12 -46.60
C GLY A 150 -15.67 -7.59 -46.25
N THR A 151 -14.43 -8.06 -46.05
CA THR A 151 -14.20 -9.44 -45.62
C THR A 151 -14.47 -9.58 -44.12
N PRO A 152 -15.21 -10.62 -43.68
CA PRO A 152 -15.55 -10.80 -42.27
C PRO A 152 -14.27 -10.98 -41.45
N VAL A 153 -14.14 -10.21 -40.38
CA VAL A 153 -13.05 -10.36 -39.42
C VAL A 153 -13.35 -11.57 -38.56
N THR A 154 -12.83 -12.73 -38.97
CA THR A 154 -12.84 -13.92 -38.15
C THR A 154 -11.91 -13.69 -36.96
N GLN A 155 -12.48 -13.62 -35.76
CA GLN A 155 -11.68 -13.63 -34.54
C GLN A 155 -10.83 -14.92 -34.53
N PRO A 156 -9.52 -14.87 -34.25
CA PRO A 156 -8.74 -16.08 -34.08
C PRO A 156 -9.39 -16.94 -33.00
N PRO A 157 -9.42 -18.27 -33.16
CA PRO A 157 -10.08 -19.16 -32.22
C PRO A 157 -9.52 -18.93 -30.81
N VAL A 158 -10.41 -18.75 -29.82
CA VAL A 158 -10.04 -18.68 -28.41
C VAL A 158 -9.44 -20.04 -28.03
N THR A 159 -8.12 -20.17 -28.16
CA THR A 159 -7.41 -21.36 -27.71
C THR A 159 -7.44 -21.35 -26.19
N ARG A 160 -8.36 -22.15 -25.60
CA ARG A 160 -8.28 -22.50 -24.18
C ARG A 160 -6.89 -23.10 -23.94
N PRO A 161 -6.10 -22.60 -22.98
CA PRO A 161 -4.78 -23.19 -22.70
C PRO A 161 -4.98 -24.68 -22.42
N LYS A 162 -4.30 -25.52 -23.20
CA LYS A 162 -4.27 -26.96 -22.98
C LYS A 162 -3.25 -27.21 -21.88
N ASN A 163 -3.72 -27.19 -20.64
CA ASN A 163 -2.97 -27.62 -19.47
C ASN A 163 -2.41 -29.02 -19.76
N ARG A 164 -1.08 -29.15 -19.78
CA ARG A 164 -0.37 -30.44 -19.73
C ARG A 164 0.67 -30.34 -18.64
#